data_AF-A0A7X1NLP3-F1
#
_entry.id   AF-A0A7X1NLP3-F1
#
_cell.length_a   1.000
_cell.length_b   1.000
_cell.length_c   1.000
_cell.angle_alpha   90.00
_cell.angle_beta   90.00
_cell.angle_gamma   90.00
#
_symmetry.space_group_name_H-M   'P 1'
#
loop_
_entity.id
_entity.type
_entity.pdbx_description
1 polymer ?
#
loop_
_entity_poly.entity_id
_entity_poly.type
_entity_poly.pdbx_seq_one_letter_code
_entity_poly.pdbx_strand_id
1 'polypeptide(L)' 'MKRDGRSLAHNILEEMRMLALERMNDGEHPDAVSASFGMHRSWAYKLRAKARGRGRGVRALRSTQATGRPRK' A
#
# COMPACT_ATOMS: atom_id res chain seq x y z
N MET A 1 17.90 -5.27 -14.94
CA MET A 1 16.45 -5.17 -14.67
C MET A 1 16.22 -3.98 -13.75
N LYS A 2 15.41 -2.98 -14.14
CA LYS A 2 15.12 -1.82 -13.26
C LYS A 2 14.38 -2.35 -12.02
N ARG A 3 14.87 -2.04 -10.81
CA ARG A 3 14.16 -2.33 -9.56
C ARG A 3 12.91 -1.46 -9.52
N ASP A 4 11.75 -2.06 -9.71
CA ASP A 4 10.43 -1.44 -9.54
C ASP A 4 9.94 -1.75 -8.11
N GLY A 5 9.18 -0.84 -7.51
CA GLY A 5 8.56 -1.03 -6.19
C GLY A 5 7.75 -2.33 -6.08
N ARG A 6 7.22 -2.86 -7.20
CA ARG A 6 6.52 -4.14 -7.27
C ARG A 6 7.39 -5.37 -6.97
N SER A 7 8.71 -5.25 -7.09
CA SER A 7 9.66 -6.34 -6.82
C SER A 7 10.22 -6.28 -5.39
N LEU A 8 9.77 -5.33 -4.58
CA LEU A 8 10.16 -5.24 -3.17
C LEU A 8 9.54 -6.37 -2.35
N ALA A 9 10.22 -6.74 -1.26
CA ALA A 9 9.72 -7.74 -0.33
C ALA A 9 8.37 -7.31 0.29
N HIS A 10 7.54 -8.29 0.65
CA HIS A 10 6.18 -8.07 1.13
C HIS A 10 6.08 -7.21 2.40
N ASN A 11 7.10 -7.29 3.27
CA ASN A 11 7.21 -6.46 4.47
C ASN A 11 7.50 -4.99 4.09
N ILE A 12 8.42 -4.75 3.16
CA ILE A 12 8.73 -3.38 2.69
C ILE A 12 7.49 -2.73 2.06
N LEU A 13 6.74 -3.48 1.24
CA LEU A 13 5.50 -3.00 0.66
C LEU A 13 4.40 -2.74 1.71
N GLU A 14 4.42 -3.40 2.86
CA GLU A 14 3.54 -3.08 3.98
C GLU A 14 3.94 -1.77 4.62
N GLU A 15 5.20 -1.61 5.02
CA GLU A 15 5.72 -0.37 5.62
C GLU A 15 5.46 0.85 4.73
N MET A 16 5.70 0.74 3.42
CA MET A 16 5.39 1.81 2.47
C MET A 16 3.91 2.20 2.47
N ARG A 17 3.00 1.22 2.60
CA ARG A 17 1.55 1.50 2.65
C ARG A 17 1.16 2.19 3.96
N MET A 18 1.78 1.81 5.06
CA MET A 18 1.55 2.39 6.38
C MET A 18 2.02 3.86 6.41
N LEU A 19 3.26 4.10 5.99
CA LEU A 19 3.84 5.45 5.89
C LEU A 19 3.06 6.35 4.93
N ALA A 20 2.63 5.81 3.77
CA ALA A 20 1.82 6.58 2.83
C ALA A 20 0.45 6.97 3.43
N LEU A 21 -0.16 6.10 4.23
CA LEU A 21 -1.43 6.40 4.89
C LEU A 21 -1.26 7.47 5.98
N GLU A 22 -0.18 7.38 6.77
CA GLU A 22 0.18 8.39 7.79
C GLU A 22 0.34 9.77 7.16
N ARG A 23 1.18 9.89 6.12
CA ARG A 23 1.36 11.15 5.36
C ARG A 23 0.06 11.73 4.80
N MET A 24 -0.83 10.86 4.28
CA MET A 24 -2.15 11.29 3.80
C MET A 24 -3.09 11.73 4.92
N ASN A 25 -2.92 11.22 6.15
CA ASN A 25 -3.67 11.67 7.32
C ASN A 25 -3.14 13.01 7.84
N ASP A 26 -1.83 13.25 7.70
CA ASP A 26 -1.17 14.52 8.01
C ASP A 26 -1.50 15.64 7.00
N GLY A 27 -2.24 15.30 5.94
CA GLY A 27 -2.78 16.26 4.98
C GLY A 27 -2.06 16.29 3.63
N GLU A 28 -1.05 15.45 3.42
CA GLU A 28 -0.39 15.38 2.11
C GLU A 28 -1.33 14.85 1.01
N HIS A 29 -1.22 15.43 -0.18
CA HIS A 29 -2.04 15.03 -1.32
C HIS A 29 -1.61 13.64 -1.85
N PRO A 30 -2.54 12.70 -2.12
CA PRO A 30 -2.20 11.33 -2.53
C PRO A 30 -1.31 11.23 -3.79
N ASP A 31 -1.43 12.19 -4.70
CA ASP A 31 -0.60 12.25 -5.90
C ASP A 31 0.88 12.52 -5.57
N ALA A 32 1.14 13.49 -4.69
CA ALA A 32 2.50 13.79 -4.22
C ALA A 32 3.10 12.62 -3.44
N VAL A 33 2.30 11.96 -2.60
CA VAL A 33 2.71 10.76 -1.89
C VAL A 33 3.10 9.65 -2.89
N SER A 34 2.26 9.38 -3.89
CA SER A 34 2.56 8.36 -4.91
C SER A 34 3.85 8.67 -5.67
N ALA A 35 4.03 9.93 -6.09
CA ALA A 35 5.23 10.38 -6.79
C ALA A 35 6.50 10.21 -5.93
N SER A 36 6.45 10.52 -4.63
CA SER A 36 7.60 10.38 -3.73
C SER A 36 8.08 8.94 -3.55
N PHE A 37 7.19 7.95 -3.69
CA PHE A 37 7.53 6.54 -3.65
C PHE A 37 7.87 5.96 -5.05
N GLY A 38 7.83 6.78 -6.10
CA GLY A 38 8.00 6.31 -7.48
C GLY A 38 6.86 5.41 -7.95
N MET A 39 5.68 5.52 -7.33
CA MET A 39 4.51 4.69 -7.63
C MET A 39 3.59 5.40 -8.61
N HIS A 40 2.80 4.62 -9.35
CA HIS A 40 1.77 5.18 -10.23
C HIS A 40 0.78 6.06 -9.44
N ARG A 41 0.35 7.20 -10.03
CA ARG A 41 -0.51 8.23 -9.40
C ARG A 41 -1.72 7.70 -8.63
N SER A 42 -2.31 6.59 -9.08
CA SER A 42 -3.51 6.02 -8.45
C SER A 42 -3.24 5.18 -7.21
N TRP A 43 -1.97 4.87 -6.91
CA TRP A 43 -1.58 3.95 -5.84
C TRP A 43 -2.05 4.44 -4.47
N ALA A 44 -1.69 5.67 -4.07
CA ALA A 44 -2.08 6.20 -2.76
C ALA A 44 -3.61 6.41 -2.64
N TYR A 45 -4.29 6.78 -3.73
CA TYR A 45 -5.76 6.84 -3.74
C TYR A 45 -6.40 5.50 -3.41
N LYS A 46 -5.90 4.41 -4.00
CA LYS A 46 -6.38 3.05 -3.72
C LYS A 46 -6.11 2.65 -2.28
N LEU A 47 -4.96 3.01 -1.72
CA LEU A 47 -4.66 2.77 -0.30
C LEU A 47 -5.62 3.49 0.63
N ARG A 48 -5.85 4.78 0.38
CA ARG A 48 -6.78 5.60 1.17
C ARG A 48 -8.20 5.03 1.11
N ALA A 49 -8.66 4.65 -0.08
CA ALA A 49 -9.97 4.01 -0.26
C ALA A 49 -10.05 2.67 0.49
N LYS A 50 -9.00 1.84 0.42
CA LYS A 50 -8.94 0.54 1.12
C LYS A 50 -8.96 0.71 2.64
N ALA A 51 -8.24 1.70 3.16
CA ALA A 51 -8.22 2.00 4.59
C ALA A 51 -9.56 2.55 5.10
N ARG A 52 -10.29 3.34 4.30
CA ARG A 52 -11.62 3.87 4.64
C ARG A 52 -12.75 2.85 4.54
N GLY A 53 -12.58 1.74 3.81
CA GLY A 53 -13.64 0.76 3.58
C GLY A 53 -13.97 -0.15 4.78
N ARG A 54 -15.18 -0.74 4.78
CA ARG A 54 -15.71 -1.85 5.61
C ARG A 54 -15.15 -2.02 7.05
N GLY A 55 -14.83 -0.94 7.75
CA GLY A 55 -14.42 -0.95 9.16
C GLY A 55 -13.07 -1.63 9.49
N ARG A 56 -12.25 -1.97 8.49
CA ARG A 56 -10.95 -2.63 8.73
C ARG A 56 -9.81 -1.64 8.98
N GLY A 57 -9.97 -0.39 8.57
CA GLY A 57 -8.99 0.67 8.82
C GLY A 57 -7.61 0.31 8.27
N VAL A 58 -6.59 0.68 9.04
CA VAL A 58 -5.19 0.37 8.80
C VAL A 58 -4.93 -1.13 8.61
N ARG A 59 -5.71 -2.02 9.26
CA ARG A 59 -5.52 -3.48 9.14
C ARG A 59 -5.75 -3.98 7.71
N ALA A 60 -6.52 -3.25 6.90
CA ALA A 60 -6.73 -3.58 5.49
C ALA A 60 -5.45 -3.40 4.65
N LEU A 61 -4.46 -2.67 5.15
CA LEU A 61 -3.19 -2.41 4.48
C LEU A 61 -2.08 -3.41 4.87
N ARG A 62 -2.33 -4.33 5.81
CA ARG A 62 -1.34 -5.36 6.15
C ARG A 62 -1.13 -6.33 4.99
N SER A 63 0.07 -6.89 4.88
CA SER A 63 0.34 -8.04 4.02
C SER A 63 -0.30 -9.29 4.62
N THR A 64 -0.73 -10.19 3.77
CA THR A 64 -1.26 -11.51 4.17
C THR A 64 -0.44 -12.58 3.49
N GLN A 65 -0.17 -13.66 4.21
CA GLN A 65 0.45 -14.83 3.60
C GLN A 65 -0.51 -15.41 2.54
N ALA A 66 0.02 -15.71 1.35
CA ALA A 66 -0.75 -16.41 0.33
C ALA A 66 -1.14 -17.80 0.85
N THR A 67 -2.38 -18.22 0.57
CA THR A 67 -2.90 -19.53 1.01
C THR A 67 -2.24 -20.71 0.28
N GLY A 68 -1.38 -20.45 -0.69
CA GLY A 68 -0.72 -21.46 -1.50
C GLY A 68 -1.66 -22.22 -2.43
N ARG A 69 -1.17 -23.32 -3.00
CA ARG A 69 -1.97 -24.22 -3.83
C ARG A 69 -3.01 -24.93 -2.93
N PRO A 70 -4.31 -24.93 -3.28
CA PRO A 70 -5.31 -25.71 -2.56
C PRO A 70 -4.89 -27.18 -2.49
N ARG A 71 -4.99 -27.78 -1.29
CA ARG A 71 -4.77 -29.22 -1.13
C ARG A 71 -5.99 -29.95 -1.69
N LYS A 72 -5.75 -30.87 -2.63
CA LYS A 72 -6.74 -31.85 -3.08
C LYS A 72 -6.91 -32.93 -2.02
#